data_AF-A0A947F8E2-F1
#
_entry.id   AF-A0A947F8E2-F1
#
_cell.length_a   1.000
_cell.length_b   1.000
_cell.length_c   1.000
_cell.angle_alpha   90.00
_cell.angle_beta   90.00
_cell.angle_gamma   90.00
#
_symmetry.space_group_name_H-M   'P 1'
#
loop_
_entity.id
_entity.type
_entity.pdbx_description
1 polymer ?
#
loop_
_entity_poly.entity_id
_entity_poly.type
_entity_poly.pdbx_seq_one_letter_code
_entity_poly.pdbx_strand_id
1 'polypeptide(L)'
;MKRLATLFAFSLIFLSSQILFSQEIANLDEPAKEICIKTLFEGINSSNQGLQAGCAYMFGELCCDQAVITLLGILHSNPKEEMRILAALSLYKIGDSRGIFAIKQAIKFDESERVSKLCEGFYKSFINGKSEVDIEVALN
;
A
#
# COMPACT_ATOMS: atom_id res chain seq x y z
N MET A 1 -29.91 -45.92 -10.04
CA MET A 1 -30.27 -44.86 -9.06
C MET A 1 -29.28 -44.75 -7.90
N LYS A 2 -28.90 -45.84 -7.21
CA LYS A 2 -28.00 -45.78 -6.04
C LYS A 2 -26.59 -45.20 -6.33
N ARG A 3 -25.96 -45.55 -7.46
CA ARG A 3 -24.62 -45.03 -7.85
C ARG A 3 -24.60 -43.54 -8.22
N LEU A 4 -25.69 -43.04 -8.79
CA LEU A 4 -25.83 -41.63 -9.15
C LEU A 4 -26.05 -40.77 -7.89
N ALA A 5 -26.85 -41.29 -6.95
CA ALA A 5 -27.06 -40.66 -5.65
C ALA A 5 -25.77 -40.61 -4.82
N THR A 6 -24.91 -41.64 -4.86
CA THR A 6 -23.62 -41.61 -4.17
C THR A 6 -22.65 -40.60 -4.78
N LEU A 7 -22.56 -40.51 -6.12
CA LEU A 7 -21.72 -39.51 -6.79
C LEU A 7 -22.17 -38.08 -6.46
N PHE A 8 -23.49 -37.87 -6.40
CA PHE A 8 -24.06 -36.59 -6.00
C PHE A 8 -23.75 -36.25 -4.54
N ALA A 9 -23.81 -37.23 -3.64
CA ALA A 9 -23.46 -37.06 -2.23
C ALA A 9 -21.96 -36.72 -2.05
N PHE A 10 -21.05 -37.37 -2.78
CA PHE A 10 -19.62 -37.04 -2.75
C PHE A 10 -19.32 -35.64 -3.28
N SER A 11 -20.00 -35.23 -4.35
CA SER A 11 -19.91 -33.85 -4.89
C SER A 11 -20.40 -32.81 -3.87
N LEU A 12 -21.52 -33.09 -3.20
CA LEU A 12 -22.09 -32.19 -2.20
C LEU A 12 -21.18 -32.04 -0.96
N ILE A 13 -20.55 -33.15 -0.53
CA ILE A 13 -19.57 -33.14 0.56
C ILE A 13 -18.34 -32.31 0.17
N PHE A 14 -17.84 -32.46 -1.06
CA PHE A 14 -16.70 -31.71 -1.58
C PHE A 14 -17.01 -30.21 -1.77
N LEU A 15 -18.23 -29.84 -2.17
CA LEU A 15 -18.66 -28.44 -2.22
C LEU A 15 -18.81 -27.85 -0.80
N SER A 16 -19.30 -28.64 0.17
CA SER A 16 -19.49 -28.18 1.55
C SER A 16 -18.16 -28.00 2.31
N SER A 17 -17.12 -28.77 1.97
CA SER A 17 -15.82 -28.65 2.64
C SER A 17 -15.12 -27.32 2.31
N GLN A 18 -15.43 -26.69 1.17
CA GLN A 18 -14.86 -25.38 0.81
C GLN A 18 -15.39 -24.24 1.69
N ILE A 19 -16.54 -24.41 2.34
CA ILE A 19 -17.12 -23.41 3.25
C ILE A 19 -16.43 -23.45 4.63
N LEU A 20 -15.84 -24.60 5.02
CA LEU A 20 -15.13 -24.78 6.29
C LEU A 20 -13.69 -24.24 6.27
N PHE A 21 -13.11 -24.02 5.10
CA PHE A 21 -11.83 -23.35 4.93
C PHE A 21 -12.06 -21.89 4.51
N SER A 22 -12.75 -21.12 5.34
CA SER A 22 -12.61 -19.67 5.26
C SER A 22 -11.13 -19.36 5.48
N GLN A 23 -10.44 -18.82 4.46
CA GLN A 23 -9.13 -18.21 4.70
C GLN A 23 -9.36 -17.06 5.68
N GLU A 24 -9.04 -17.31 6.94
CA GLU A 24 -8.95 -16.26 7.94
C GLU A 24 -7.82 -15.35 7.47
N ILE A 25 -8.18 -14.15 6.99
CA ILE A 25 -7.19 -13.08 6.81
C ILE A 25 -6.58 -12.93 8.20
N ALA A 26 -5.29 -13.24 8.33
CA ALA A 26 -4.62 -13.22 9.61
C ALA A 26 -4.84 -11.84 10.25
N ASN A 27 -5.70 -11.77 11.25
CA ASN A 27 -5.72 -10.64 12.15
C ASN A 27 -4.37 -10.71 12.87
N LEU A 28 -3.43 -9.87 12.43
CA LEU A 28 -2.18 -9.68 13.15
C LEU A 28 -2.57 -9.20 14.54
N ASP A 29 -2.35 -10.02 15.56
CA ASP A 29 -2.49 -9.59 16.94
C ASP A 29 -1.73 -8.27 17.12
N GLU A 30 -2.30 -7.31 17.87
CA GLU A 30 -1.72 -5.96 18.06
C GLU A 30 -0.19 -5.95 18.31
N PRO A 31 0.39 -6.86 19.14
CA PRO A 31 1.83 -6.94 19.32
C PRO A 31 2.62 -7.27 18.03
N ALA A 32 2.07 -8.13 17.17
CA ALA A 32 2.71 -8.49 15.91
C ALA A 32 2.69 -7.32 14.91
N LYS A 33 1.60 -6.54 14.90
CA LYS A 33 1.50 -5.31 14.10
C LYS A 33 2.51 -4.26 14.55
N GLU A 34 2.66 -4.05 15.85
CA GLU A 34 3.66 -3.11 16.39
C GLU A 34 5.10 -3.52 16.02
N ILE A 35 5.44 -4.81 16.14
CA ILE A 35 6.75 -5.33 15.73
C ILE A 35 6.98 -5.13 14.22
N CYS A 36 5.96 -5.37 13.40
CA CYS A 36 6.03 -5.15 11.96
C CYS A 36 6.34 -3.67 11.65
N ILE A 37 5.58 -2.74 12.22
CA ILE A 37 5.78 -1.29 12.04
C ILE A 37 7.19 -0.89 12.47
N LYS A 38 7.66 -1.36 13.63
CA LYS A 38 9.03 -1.10 14.09
C LYS A 38 10.08 -1.58 13.09
N THR A 39 9.93 -2.79 12.57
CA THR A 39 10.85 -3.36 11.57
C THR A 39 10.86 -2.54 10.27
N LEU A 40 9.70 -2.02 9.84
CA LEU A 40 9.62 -1.13 8.68
C LEU A 40 10.35 0.20 8.92
N PHE A 41 10.27 0.76 10.13
CA PHE A 41 11.02 1.97 10.49
C PHE A 41 12.54 1.73 10.56
N GLU A 42 12.97 0.54 10.93
CA GLU A 42 14.39 0.15 10.83
C GLU A 42 14.79 0.01 9.35
N GLY A 43 13.98 -0.68 8.54
CA GLY A 43 14.27 -0.94 7.13
C GLY A 43 14.31 0.30 6.24
N ILE A 44 13.47 1.32 6.50
CA ILE A 44 13.46 2.56 5.72
C ILE A 44 14.74 3.41 5.91
N ASN A 45 15.52 3.15 6.96
CA ASN A 45 16.82 3.77 7.22
C ASN A 45 18.00 2.94 6.73
N SER A 46 17.75 1.82 6.04
CA SER A 46 18.78 0.97 5.46
C SER A 46 19.55 1.64 4.32
N SER A 47 20.80 1.24 4.12
CA SER A 47 21.58 1.59 2.92
C SER A 47 21.14 0.81 1.67
N ASN A 48 20.37 -0.27 1.82
CA ASN A 48 19.81 -1.02 0.71
C ASN A 48 18.58 -0.28 0.16
N GLN A 49 18.73 0.26 -1.04
CA GLN A 49 17.69 1.07 -1.69
C GLN A 49 16.41 0.28 -1.99
N GLY A 50 16.52 -1.00 -2.34
CA GLY A 50 15.36 -1.86 -2.57
C GLY A 50 14.58 -2.12 -1.28
N LEU A 51 15.28 -2.33 -0.16
CA LEU A 51 14.65 -2.46 1.15
C LEU A 51 13.99 -1.15 1.59
N GLN A 52 14.67 -0.02 1.42
CA GLN A 52 14.11 1.29 1.74
C GLN A 52 12.83 1.57 0.95
N ALA A 53 12.84 1.30 -0.37
CA ALA A 53 11.67 1.43 -1.22
C ALA A 53 10.54 0.48 -0.78
N GLY A 54 10.86 -0.80 -0.54
CA GLY A 54 9.90 -1.78 -0.04
C GLY A 54 9.23 -1.34 1.27
N CYS A 55 10.00 -0.79 2.21
CA CYS A 55 9.45 -0.26 3.47
C CYS A 55 8.56 0.97 3.24
N ALA A 56 8.99 1.92 2.41
CA ALA A 56 8.20 3.10 2.07
C ALA A 56 6.86 2.73 1.43
N TYR A 57 6.86 1.75 0.51
CA TYR A 57 5.66 1.20 -0.12
C TYR A 57 4.73 0.53 0.92
N MET A 58 5.28 -0.34 1.76
CA MET A 58 4.51 -1.05 2.80
C MET A 58 3.85 -0.12 3.81
N PHE A 59 4.44 1.04 4.13
CA PHE A 59 3.76 2.04 4.94
C PHE A 59 2.45 2.54 4.33
N GLY A 60 2.39 2.64 2.99
CA GLY A 60 1.18 2.95 2.24
C GLY A 60 0.15 1.82 2.30
N GLU A 61 0.57 0.58 2.01
CA GLU A 61 -0.32 -0.60 2.05
C GLU A 61 -0.96 -0.83 3.42
N LEU A 62 -0.21 -0.54 4.48
CA LEU A 62 -0.68 -0.71 5.85
C LEU A 62 -1.45 0.51 6.39
N CYS A 63 -1.63 1.56 5.59
CA CYS A 63 -2.19 2.85 6.02
C CYS A 63 -1.56 3.35 7.33
N CYS A 64 -0.22 3.32 7.42
CA CYS A 64 0.52 3.58 8.65
C CYS A 64 0.63 5.09 8.94
N ASP A 65 -0.30 5.63 9.73
CA ASP A 65 -0.32 7.05 10.13
C ASP A 65 0.98 7.52 10.81
N GLN A 66 1.67 6.62 11.52
CA GLN A 66 2.94 6.92 12.19
C GLN A 66 4.05 7.26 11.20
N ALA A 67 3.97 6.76 9.95
CA ALA A 67 5.00 6.95 8.93
C ALA A 67 4.85 8.26 8.14
N VAL A 68 3.77 9.03 8.34
CA VAL A 68 3.48 10.25 7.56
C VAL A 68 4.66 11.22 7.58
N ILE A 69 5.25 11.49 8.75
CA ILE A 69 6.39 12.43 8.86
C ILE A 69 7.62 11.93 8.09
N THR A 70 7.91 10.63 8.17
CA THR A 70 9.02 10.01 7.44
C THR A 70 8.80 10.12 5.93
N LEU A 71 7.60 9.79 5.45
CA LEU A 71 7.26 9.86 4.02
C LEU A 71 7.26 11.31 3.50
N LEU A 72 6.82 12.29 4.31
CA LEU A 72 6.94 13.71 3.97
C LEU A 72 8.40 14.13 3.77
N GLY A 73 9.31 13.67 4.64
CA GLY A 73 10.74 13.92 4.48
C GLY A 73 11.30 13.36 3.17
N ILE A 74 10.88 12.14 2.80
CA ILE A 74 11.27 11.51 1.53
C ILE A 74 10.74 12.31 0.34
N LEU A 75 9.45 12.65 0.32
CA LEU A 75 8.84 13.43 -0.75
C LEU A 75 9.51 14.80 -0.93
N HIS A 76 9.94 15.45 0.15
CA HIS A 76 10.52 16.80 0.05
C HIS A 76 12.01 16.82 -0.33
N SER A 77 12.80 15.82 0.05
CA SER A 77 14.27 15.94 0.02
C SER A 77 15.02 14.75 -0.55
N ASN A 78 14.35 13.64 -0.89
CA ASN A 78 15.06 12.49 -1.44
C ASN A 78 15.61 12.83 -2.84
N PRO A 79 16.90 12.60 -3.12
CA PRO A 79 17.50 12.93 -4.42
C PRO A 79 17.01 12.04 -5.56
N LYS A 80 16.41 10.88 -5.26
CA LYS A 80 15.88 9.95 -6.25
C LYS A 80 14.39 10.22 -6.48
N GLU A 81 14.02 10.55 -7.71
CA GLU A 81 12.62 10.79 -8.06
C GLU A 81 11.74 9.56 -7.81
N GLU A 82 12.26 8.34 -7.97
CA GLU A 82 11.51 7.10 -7.72
C GLU A 82 11.09 6.99 -6.26
N MET A 83 11.97 7.39 -5.33
CA MET A 83 11.66 7.41 -3.90
C MET A 83 10.63 8.49 -3.56
N ARG A 84 10.71 9.67 -4.21
CA ARG A 84 9.71 10.73 -4.02
C ARG A 84 8.33 10.31 -4.53
N ILE A 85 8.27 9.68 -5.71
CA ILE A 85 7.04 9.12 -6.27
C ILE A 85 6.44 8.08 -5.32
N LEU A 86 7.27 7.17 -4.81
CA LEU A 86 6.81 6.12 -3.89
C LEU A 86 6.29 6.70 -2.59
N ALA A 87 6.96 7.71 -2.04
CA ALA A 87 6.47 8.43 -0.87
C ALA A 87 5.13 9.14 -1.14
N ALA A 88 4.97 9.76 -2.30
CA ALA A 88 3.70 10.38 -2.70
C ALA A 88 2.57 9.34 -2.84
N LEU A 89 2.85 8.17 -3.45
CA LEU A 89 1.90 7.06 -3.52
C LEU A 89 1.48 6.58 -2.12
N SER A 90 2.45 6.36 -1.22
CA SER A 90 2.17 5.91 0.14
C SER A 90 1.38 6.94 0.94
N LEU A 91 1.73 8.23 0.83
CA LEU A 91 0.96 9.33 1.47
C LEU A 91 -0.47 9.41 0.93
N TYR A 92 -0.67 9.16 -0.37
CA TYR A 92 -1.99 9.07 -0.97
C TYR A 92 -2.80 7.90 -0.38
N LYS A 93 -2.20 6.71 -0.28
CA LYS A 93 -2.85 5.52 0.31
C LYS A 93 -3.21 5.72 1.79
N ILE A 94 -2.32 6.35 2.56
CA ILE A 94 -2.58 6.69 3.97
C ILE A 94 -3.74 7.70 4.08
N GLY A 95 -3.84 8.67 3.18
CA GLY A 95 -4.94 9.63 3.15
C GLY A 95 -4.88 10.71 4.23
N ASP A 96 -3.79 10.80 5.00
CA ASP A 96 -3.56 11.85 5.98
C ASP A 96 -3.52 13.23 5.30
N SER A 97 -4.23 14.21 5.86
CA SER A 97 -4.39 15.53 5.26
C SER A 97 -3.07 16.27 5.03
N ARG A 98 -2.05 16.03 5.85
CA ARG A 98 -0.69 16.59 5.69
C ARG A 98 -0.02 15.98 4.47
N GLY A 99 -0.17 14.66 4.29
CA GLY A 99 0.32 13.92 3.13
C GLY A 99 -0.31 14.40 1.84
N ILE A 100 -1.65 14.49 1.80
CA ILE A 100 -2.39 15.00 0.65
C ILE A 100 -2.00 16.44 0.32
N PHE A 101 -1.82 17.30 1.34
CA PHE A 101 -1.34 18.65 1.13
C PHE A 101 0.07 18.67 0.52
N ALA A 102 0.99 17.84 0.99
CA ALA A 102 2.33 17.74 0.42
C ALA A 102 2.34 17.24 -1.02
N ILE A 103 1.51 16.25 -1.36
CA ILE A 103 1.32 15.80 -2.76
C ILE A 103 0.86 16.97 -3.63
N LYS A 104 -0.12 17.76 -3.15
CA LYS A 104 -0.60 18.96 -3.87
C LYS A 104 0.51 19.98 -4.09
N GLN A 105 1.40 20.16 -3.12
CA GLN A 105 2.55 21.05 -3.25
C GLN A 105 3.57 20.50 -4.26
N ALA A 106 3.86 19.20 -4.23
CA ALA A 106 4.79 18.55 -5.16
C ALA A 106 4.36 18.69 -6.63
N ILE A 107 3.05 18.76 -6.93
CA ILE A 107 2.55 19.08 -8.28
C ILE A 107 3.17 20.38 -8.83
N LYS A 108 3.34 21.40 -7.98
CA LYS A 108 3.80 22.72 -8.39
C LYS A 108 5.29 22.94 -8.25
N PHE A 109 5.92 22.27 -7.28
CA PHE A 109 7.24 22.65 -6.79
C PHE A 109 8.28 21.52 -6.85
N ASP A 110 7.90 20.28 -7.19
CA ASP A 110 8.91 19.24 -7.44
C ASP A 110 9.68 19.56 -8.72
N GLU A 111 10.99 19.36 -8.67
CA GLU A 111 11.91 19.57 -9.79
C GLU A 111 11.72 18.57 -10.93
N SER A 112 11.20 17.37 -10.62
CA SER A 112 10.96 16.32 -11.60
C SER A 112 9.54 16.43 -12.16
N GLU A 113 9.45 16.60 -13.47
CA GLU A 113 8.16 16.57 -14.19
C GLU A 113 7.42 15.24 -13.97
N ARG A 114 8.15 14.13 -13.83
CA ARG A 114 7.56 12.80 -13.57
C ARG A 114 6.91 12.77 -12.19
N VAL A 115 7.58 13.29 -11.16
CA VAL A 115 7.02 13.38 -9.80
C VAL A 115 5.77 14.28 -9.80
N SER A 116 5.86 15.45 -10.43
CA SER A 116 4.74 16.40 -10.54
C SER A 116 3.51 15.76 -11.19
N LYS A 117 3.68 15.09 -12.34
CA LYS A 117 2.59 14.40 -13.07
C LYS A 117 1.95 13.29 -12.25
N LEU A 118 2.75 12.45 -11.59
CA LEU A 118 2.21 11.36 -10.76
C LEU A 118 1.51 11.89 -9.50
N CYS A 119 2.07 12.91 -8.85
CA CYS A 119 1.40 13.61 -7.75
C CYS A 119 0.06 14.22 -8.18
N GLU A 120 -0.02 14.74 -9.41
CA GLU A 120 -1.28 15.24 -9.96
C GLU A 120 -2.30 14.10 -10.12
N GLY A 121 -1.86 12.95 -10.63
CA GLY A 121 -2.67 11.73 -10.71
C GLY A 121 -3.18 11.26 -9.35
N PHE A 122 -2.31 11.18 -8.35
CA PHE A 122 -2.68 10.80 -6.98
C PHE A 122 -3.68 11.80 -6.37
N TYR A 123 -3.42 13.10 -6.49
CA TYR A 123 -4.29 14.14 -5.95
C TYR A 123 -5.66 14.15 -6.66
N LYS A 124 -5.69 14.00 -7.99
CA LYS A 124 -6.93 13.84 -8.77
C LYS A 124 -7.71 12.61 -8.32
N SER A 125 -7.03 11.50 -8.09
CA SER A 125 -7.66 10.28 -7.58
C SER A 125 -8.22 10.48 -6.18
N PHE A 126 -7.50 11.18 -5.29
CA PHE A 126 -8.00 11.52 -3.96
C PHE A 126 -9.27 12.40 -3.99
N ILE A 127 -9.32 13.42 -4.85
CA ILE A 127 -10.50 14.30 -4.95
C ILE A 127 -11.67 13.63 -5.68
N ASN A 128 -11.40 12.78 -6.67
CA ASN A 128 -12.42 12.10 -7.48
C ASN A 128 -12.92 10.83 -6.81
N GLY A 129 -12.11 10.23 -5.93
CA GLY A 129 -12.26 8.86 -5.48
C GLY A 129 -11.89 8.67 -4.01
N LYS A 130 -12.93 8.73 -3.18
CA LYS A 130 -13.19 7.65 -2.20
C LYS A 130 -13.68 6.36 -2.90
N SER A 131 -13.26 6.13 -4.14
CA SER A 131 -13.57 4.97 -4.99
C SER A 131 -12.24 4.36 -5.41
N GLU A 132 -12.01 3.11 -5.02
CA GLU A 132 -10.81 2.30 -5.27
C GLU A 132 -10.31 2.46 -6.71
N VAL A 133 -9.11 3.00 -6.87
CA VAL A 133 -8.34 2.97 -8.12
C VAL A 133 -6.94 2.50 -7.77
N ASP A 134 -6.57 1.33 -8.26
CA ASP A 134 -5.21 0.77 -8.17
C ASP A 134 -4.30 1.55 -9.13
N ILE A 135 -3.48 2.44 -8.57
CA ILE A 135 -2.45 3.13 -9.33
C ILE A 135 -1.16 2.31 -9.21
N GLU A 136 -0.93 1.44 -10.19
CA GLU A 136 0.36 0.76 -10.33
C GLU A 136 1.41 1.74 -10.83
N VAL A 137 2.34 2.11 -9.95
CA VAL A 137 3.54 2.84 -10.34
C VAL A 137 4.57 1.80 -10.80
N ALA A 138 4.78 1.69 -12.11
CA ALA A 138 5.88 0.91 -12.66
C ALA A 138 7.21 1.53 -12.22
N LEU A 139 7.93 0.82 -11.35
CA LEU A 139 9.32 1.11 -11.00
C LEU A 139 10.20 0.56 -12.14
N ASN A 140 10.46 1.40 -13.14
CA ASN A 140 11.48 1.14 -14.17
C ASN A 140 12.88 1.44 -13.62
#